data_AF-A0A3M2BTI3-F1
#
_entry.id   AF-A0A3M2BTI3-F1
#
_cell.length_a   1.000
_cell.length_b   1.000
_cell.length_c   1.000
_cell.angle_alpha   90.00
_cell.angle_beta   90.00
_cell.angle_gamma   90.00
#
_symmetry.space_group_name_H-M   'P 1'
#
loop_
_entity.id
_entity.type
_entity.pdbx_description
1 polymer ?
#
loop_
_entity_poly.entity_id
_entity_poly.type
_entity_poly.pdbx_seq_one_letter_code
_entity_poly.pdbx_strand_id
1 'polypeptide(L)'
;MTEAADPRDSSASLLFPPPPRVMPFDLATDLRLLARTPGVLDAWLRGLPEEWVRATEGPGTWSAFDIVGHLIDGEETDWLPRTRHILSGSPEPFELLRREGEGAR
;
A
#
# COMPACT_ATOMS: atom_id res chain seq x y z
N MET A 1 -43.72 -20.40 17.77
CA MET A 1 -43.86 -20.35 16.30
C MET A 1 -43.01 -19.18 15.85
N THR A 2 -41.73 -19.42 15.58
CA THR A 2 -40.78 -18.36 15.22
C THR A 2 -41.02 -17.99 13.77
N GLU A 3 -41.43 -16.75 13.54
CA GLU A 3 -41.62 -16.19 12.21
C GLU A 3 -40.25 -16.09 11.52
N ALA A 4 -40.10 -16.80 10.40
CA ALA A 4 -38.91 -16.72 9.57
C ALA A 4 -38.93 -15.36 8.84
N ALA A 5 -37.86 -14.57 8.99
CA ALA A 5 -37.71 -13.27 8.35
C ALA A 5 -37.79 -13.36 6.80
N ASP A 6 -38.45 -12.39 6.17
CA ASP A 6 -38.66 -12.32 4.71
C ASP A 6 -37.32 -12.17 3.98
N PRO A 7 -36.97 -13.06 3.03
CA PRO A 7 -35.71 -13.02 2.29
C PRO A 7 -35.57 -11.83 1.32
N ARG A 8 -36.54 -10.89 1.28
CA ARG A 8 -36.53 -9.69 0.43
C ARG A 8 -36.28 -8.39 1.18
N ASP A 9 -36.00 -8.43 2.49
CA ASP A 9 -35.61 -7.24 3.23
C ASP A 9 -34.20 -6.76 2.82
N SER A 10 -34.16 -5.87 1.83
CA SER A 10 -32.94 -5.26 1.29
C SER A 10 -32.28 -4.27 2.27
N SER A 11 -32.94 -3.95 3.39
CA SER A 11 -32.45 -3.01 4.41
C SER A 11 -31.31 -3.58 5.25
N ALA A 12 -31.18 -4.92 5.29
CA ALA A 12 -30.11 -5.61 6.02
C ALA A 12 -28.74 -5.60 5.31
N SER A 13 -28.68 -5.26 4.01
CA SER A 13 -27.43 -5.24 3.23
C SER A 13 -26.49 -4.06 3.57
N LEU A 14 -26.95 -3.09 4.37
CA LEU A 14 -26.13 -1.93 4.77
C LEU A 14 -25.41 -2.13 6.12
N LEU A 15 -25.76 -3.17 6.89
CA LEU A 15 -25.19 -3.44 8.22
C LEU A 15 -23.94 -4.33 8.18
N PHE A 16 -23.67 -4.98 7.06
CA PHE A 16 -22.45 -5.76 6.85
C PHE A 16 -21.95 -5.54 5.42
N PRO A 17 -20.83 -4.83 5.18
CA PRO A 17 -20.26 -4.78 3.86
C PRO A 17 -19.97 -6.21 3.39
N PRO A 18 -20.17 -6.55 2.10
CA PRO A 18 -19.77 -7.86 1.60
C PRO A 18 -18.31 -8.10 1.97
N PRO A 19 -17.92 -9.34 2.29
CA PRO A 19 -16.53 -9.64 2.59
C PRO A 19 -15.65 -9.08 1.46
N PRO A 20 -14.49 -8.50 1.78
CA PRO A 20 -13.64 -7.90 0.77
C PRO A 20 -13.39 -8.95 -0.32
N ARG A 21 -13.63 -8.57 -1.58
CA ARG A 21 -13.25 -9.42 -2.70
C ARG A 21 -11.73 -9.52 -2.69
N VAL A 22 -11.23 -10.65 -2.22
CA VAL A 22 -9.81 -10.97 -2.31
C VAL A 22 -9.51 -11.23 -3.78
N MET A 23 -8.76 -10.35 -4.42
CA MET A 23 -8.18 -10.67 -5.72
C MET A 23 -7.08 -11.70 -5.48
N PRO A 24 -7.11 -12.86 -6.15
CA PRO A 24 -6.02 -13.81 -6.04
C PRO A 24 -4.73 -13.17 -6.55
N PHE A 25 -3.62 -13.48 -5.90
CA PHE A 25 -2.29 -13.09 -6.37
C PHE A 25 -2.08 -13.64 -7.80
N ASP A 26 -1.70 -12.75 -8.71
CA ASP A 26 -1.35 -13.10 -10.08
C ASP A 26 -0.13 -12.26 -10.49
N LEU A 27 1.03 -12.92 -10.53
CA LEU A 27 2.31 -12.25 -10.76
C LEU A 27 2.29 -11.33 -11.99
N ALA A 28 1.65 -11.75 -13.09
CA ALA A 28 1.61 -10.95 -14.31
C ALA A 28 0.75 -9.68 -14.15
N THR A 29 -0.40 -9.78 -13.48
CA THR A 29 -1.25 -8.63 -13.17
C THR A 29 -0.62 -7.71 -12.14
N ASP A 30 0.00 -8.27 -11.12
CA ASP A 30 0.60 -7.51 -10.03
C ASP A 30 1.84 -6.75 -10.50
N LEU A 31 2.71 -7.36 -11.31
CA LEU A 31 3.83 -6.65 -11.96
C LEU A 31 3.34 -5.48 -12.83
N ARG A 32 2.23 -5.66 -13.56
CA ARG A 32 1.63 -4.58 -14.36
C ARG A 32 1.04 -3.47 -13.50
N LEU A 33 0.58 -3.77 -12.28
CA LEU A 33 0.12 -2.76 -11.35
C LEU A 33 1.32 -1.98 -10.78
N LEU A 34 2.31 -2.70 -10.25
CA LEU A 34 3.53 -2.10 -9.69
C LEU A 34 4.26 -1.21 -10.70
N ALA A 35 4.36 -1.64 -11.96
CA ALA A 35 4.99 -0.84 -13.02
C ALA A 35 4.27 0.48 -13.35
N ARG A 36 2.97 0.61 -13.01
CA ARG A 36 2.21 1.85 -13.23
C ARG A 36 2.33 2.83 -12.09
N THR A 37 2.59 2.36 -10.86
CA THR A 37 2.56 3.18 -9.65
C THR A 37 3.45 4.43 -9.74
N PRO A 38 4.72 4.35 -10.20
CA PRO A 38 5.56 5.55 -10.29
C PRO A 38 4.99 6.60 -11.25
N GLY A 39 4.47 6.18 -12.41
CA GLY A 39 3.88 7.09 -13.39
C GLY A 39 2.58 7.75 -12.93
N VAL A 40 1.78 7.05 -12.12
CA VAL A 40 0.56 7.62 -11.52
C VAL A 40 0.91 8.67 -10.47
N LEU A 41 1.83 8.35 -9.55
CA LEU A 41 2.29 9.30 -8.54
C LEU A 41 2.93 10.53 -9.17
N ASP A 42 3.73 10.34 -10.21
CA ASP A 42 4.34 11.42 -10.98
C ASP A 42 3.28 12.35 -11.58
N ALA A 43 2.31 11.79 -12.31
CA ALA A 43 1.26 12.56 -12.96
C ALA A 43 0.36 13.31 -11.97
N TRP A 44 0.18 12.77 -10.76
CA TRP A 44 -0.66 13.39 -9.72
C TRP A 44 0.06 14.48 -8.94
N LEU A 45 1.35 14.30 -8.64
CA LEU A 45 2.06 15.16 -7.69
C LEU A 45 3.01 16.16 -8.36
N ARG A 46 3.52 15.85 -9.56
CA ARG A 46 4.52 16.70 -10.22
C ARG A 46 3.91 18.05 -10.63
N GLY A 47 4.57 19.13 -10.22
CA GLY A 47 4.18 20.49 -10.57
C GLY A 47 3.06 21.08 -9.72
N LEU A 48 2.56 20.35 -8.72
CA LEU A 48 1.70 20.93 -7.70
C LEU A 48 2.46 21.94 -6.84
N PRO A 49 1.78 22.97 -6.29
CA PRO A 49 2.43 23.90 -5.37
C PRO A 49 2.95 23.19 -4.12
N GLU A 50 4.02 23.76 -3.52
CA GLU A 50 4.71 23.12 -2.39
C GLU A 50 3.77 22.91 -1.19
N GLU A 51 2.87 23.84 -0.92
CA GLU A 51 1.91 23.74 0.18
C GLU A 51 0.97 22.53 0.06
N TRP A 52 0.71 22.04 -1.17
CA TRP A 52 -0.12 20.86 -1.38
C TRP A 52 0.67 19.57 -1.16
N VAL A 53 1.89 19.49 -1.69
CA VAL A 53 2.72 18.27 -1.57
C VAL A 53 3.31 18.09 -0.17
N ARG A 54 3.41 19.18 0.61
CA ARG A 54 3.88 19.18 2.01
C ARG A 54 2.75 19.17 3.04
N ALA A 55 1.49 19.33 2.64
CA ALA A 55 0.37 19.25 3.58
C ALA A 55 0.28 17.86 4.22
N THR A 56 -0.08 17.81 5.50
CA THR A 56 -0.30 16.57 6.25
C THR A 56 -1.75 16.51 6.76
N GLU A 57 -2.21 15.32 7.14
CA GLU A 57 -3.56 15.11 7.69
C GLU A 57 -3.67 15.44 9.19
N GLY A 58 -2.61 15.99 9.80
CA GLY A 58 -2.53 16.35 11.21
C GLY A 58 -1.20 15.98 11.87
N PRO A 59 -1.04 16.24 13.18
CA PRO A 59 0.18 15.93 13.90
C PRO A 59 0.55 14.44 13.81
N GLY A 60 1.80 14.15 13.45
CA GLY A 60 2.31 12.77 13.35
C GLY A 60 1.92 12.02 12.08
N THR A 61 1.33 12.71 11.08
CA THR A 61 1.02 12.12 9.77
C THR A 61 2.01 12.60 8.71
N TRP A 62 2.07 11.88 7.60
CA TRP A 62 2.98 12.17 6.50
C TRP A 62 2.33 13.03 5.42
N SER A 63 3.15 13.84 4.77
CA SER A 63 2.77 14.52 3.55
C SER A 63 2.91 13.61 2.33
N ALA A 64 2.36 14.03 1.18
CA ALA A 64 2.58 13.32 -0.08
C ALA A 64 4.08 13.23 -0.43
N PHE A 65 4.85 14.27 -0.10
CA PHE A 65 6.31 14.26 -0.26
C PHE A 65 6.97 13.17 0.59
N ASP A 66 6.60 13.07 1.87
CA ASP A 66 7.17 12.06 2.79
C ASP A 66 6.77 10.65 2.37
N ILE A 67 5.53 10.44 1.94
CA ILE A 67 5.03 9.15 1.44
C ILE A 67 5.83 8.69 0.21
N VAL A 68 6.06 9.57 -0.78
CA VAL A 68 6.85 9.20 -1.96
C VAL A 68 8.29 8.88 -1.58
N GLY A 69 8.89 9.66 -0.68
CA GLY A 69 10.23 9.36 -0.15
C GLY A 69 10.31 8.00 0.53
N HIS A 70 9.31 7.68 1.37
CA HIS A 70 9.22 6.39 2.04
C HIS A 70 9.06 5.21 1.05
N LEU A 71 8.25 5.37 0.01
CA LEU A 71 8.08 4.33 -1.02
C LEU A 71 9.39 4.04 -1.76
N ILE A 72 10.19 5.07 -2.05
CA ILE A 72 11.51 4.92 -2.68
C ILE A 72 12.47 4.18 -1.74
N ASP A 73 12.57 4.61 -0.47
CA ASP A 73 13.46 3.97 0.50
C ASP A 73 13.08 2.50 0.74
N GLY A 74 11.78 2.20 0.85
CA GLY A 74 11.27 0.84 1.00
C GLY A 74 11.59 -0.06 -0.20
N GLU A 75 11.50 0.47 -1.43
CA GLU A 75 11.89 -0.29 -2.64
C GLU A 75 13.37 -0.66 -2.62
N GLU A 76 14.24 0.29 -2.29
CA GLU A 76 15.68 0.10 -2.33
C GLU A 76 16.18 -0.80 -1.20
N THR A 77 15.54 -0.75 -0.03
CA THR A 77 16.13 -1.27 1.19
C THR A 77 15.34 -2.40 1.85
N ASP A 78 14.06 -2.56 1.51
CA ASP A 78 13.23 -3.64 2.02
C ASP A 78 12.79 -4.60 0.92
N TRP A 79 12.00 -4.15 -0.05
CA TRP A 79 11.33 -5.04 -1.01
C TRP A 79 12.31 -5.75 -1.92
N LEU A 80 13.13 -4.99 -2.65
CA LEU A 80 14.04 -5.55 -3.64
C LEU A 80 15.16 -6.39 -3.00
N PRO A 81 15.79 -5.99 -1.87
CA PRO A 81 16.72 -6.85 -1.15
C PRO A 81 16.09 -8.17 -0.69
N ARG A 82 14.86 -8.14 -0.16
CA ARG A 82 14.18 -9.36 0.27
C ARG A 82 13.82 -10.28 -0.89
N THR A 83 13.35 -9.73 -2.01
CA THR A 83 13.12 -10.53 -3.22
C THR A 83 14.40 -11.23 -3.66
N ARG A 84 15.54 -10.52 -3.68
CA ARG A 84 16.84 -11.11 -4.01
C ARG A 84 17.27 -12.17 -2.99
N HIS A 85 17.03 -11.95 -1.71
CA HIS A 85 17.32 -12.91 -0.64
C HIS A 85 16.51 -14.20 -0.78
N ILE A 86 15.21 -14.09 -1.06
CA ILE A 86 14.34 -15.25 -1.31
C ILE A 86 14.82 -16.02 -2.54
N LEU A 87 15.13 -15.32 -3.63
CA LEU A 87 15.58 -15.93 -4.89
C LEU A 87 16.97 -16.57 -4.78
N SER A 88 17.82 -16.13 -3.84
CA SER A 88 19.13 -16.75 -3.62
C SER A 88 19.03 -18.10 -2.91
N GLY A 89 17.88 -18.42 -2.30
CA GLY A 89 17.69 -19.62 -1.48
C GLY A 89 18.44 -19.59 -0.16
N SER A 90 18.86 -18.42 0.31
CA SER A 90 19.55 -18.26 1.58
C SER A 90 18.67 -18.71 2.77
N PRO A 91 19.20 -19.54 3.70
CA PRO A 91 18.48 -19.92 4.91
C PRO A 91 18.56 -18.84 6.00
N GLU A 92 19.37 -17.79 5.80
CA GLU A 92 19.53 -16.74 6.78
C GLU A 92 18.23 -15.95 6.96
N PRO A 93 17.94 -15.45 8.18
CA PRO A 93 16.82 -14.54 8.39
C PRO A 93 16.95 -13.27 7.56
N PHE A 94 15.82 -12.62 7.27
CA PHE A 94 15.85 -11.28 6.71
C PHE A 94 16.52 -10.31 7.68
N GLU A 95 17.25 -9.34 7.14
CA GLU A 95 17.63 -8.16 7.91
C GLU A 95 16.36 -7.48 8.43
N LEU A 96 16.47 -6.94 9.65
CA LEU A 96 15.39 -6.20 10.27
C LEU A 96 14.98 -5.04 9.36
N LEU A 97 13.68 -4.76 9.29
CA LEU A 97 13.18 -3.55 8.66
C LEU A 97 13.93 -2.36 9.26
N ARG A 98 14.46 -1.51 8.40
CA ARG A 98 15.04 -0.25 8.82
C ARG A 98 13.98 0.58 9.54
N ARG A 99 14.36 1.26 10.62
CA ARG A 99 13.45 2.21 11.27
C ARG A 99 13.40 3.50 10.46
N GLU A 100 12.20 4.04 10.30
CA GLU A 100 11.99 5.33 9.64
C GLU A 100 12.91 6.41 10.22
N GLY A 101 13.65 7.11 9.36
CA GLY A 101 14.60 8.17 9.73
C GLY A 101 16.07 7.72 9.90
N GLU A 102 16.36 6.42 9.87
CA GLU A 102 17.75 5.94 9.86
C GLU A 102 18.37 6.04 8.45
N GLY A 103 19.08 7.13 8.17
CA GLY A 103 19.90 7.25 6.95
C GLY A 103 19.34 8.13 5.83
N ALA A 104 18.29 8.92 6.08
CA ALA A 104 17.89 10.01 5.19
C ALA A 104 19.08 10.97 4.98
N ARG A 105 19.65 10.97 3.77
CA ARG A 105 20.64 11.95 3.30
C ARG A 105 19.97 12.96 2.39
#